data_AF-A0A7C4SVT7-F1
#
_entry.id   AF-A0A7C4SVT7-F1
#
_cell.length_a   1.000
_cell.length_b   1.000
_cell.length_c   1.000
_cell.angle_alpha   90.00
_cell.angle_beta   90.00
_cell.angle_gamma   90.00
#
_symmetry.space_group_name_H-M   'P 1'
#
loop_
_entity.id
_entity.type
_entity.pdbx_description
1 polymer ?
#
loop_
_entity_poly.entity_id
_entity_poly.type
_entity_poly.pdbx_seq_one_letter_code
_entity_poly.pdbx_strand_id
1 'polypeptide(L)'
;MKSRGVALLLLIGTIVVTGILAAAISNIVLNQTRFSQHQVSRIRAYYAALAAMNLAMDNLRTGAWTTGTYTFCDSGCDVNDADILHPVSISISDVNATGIRTINITSDYTYNP
;
A
#
# COMPACT_ATOMS: atom_id res chain seq x y z
N MET A 1 34.20 51.66 9.52
CA MET A 1 34.24 50.22 9.91
C MET A 1 32.91 49.64 10.41
N LYS A 2 31.86 50.42 10.72
CA LYS A 2 30.61 49.92 11.33
C LYS A 2 29.66 49.14 10.40
N SER A 3 29.55 49.47 9.10
CA SER A 3 28.57 48.84 8.19
C SER A 3 28.90 47.40 7.78
N ARG A 4 30.19 47.07 7.66
CA ARG A 4 30.64 45.73 7.22
C ARG A 4 30.42 44.65 8.29
N GLY A 5 30.55 45.00 9.57
CA GLY A 5 30.28 44.07 10.67
C GLY A 5 28.79 43.72 10.81
N VAL A 6 27.91 44.72 10.64
CA VAL A 6 26.45 44.51 10.68
C VAL A 6 25.99 43.63 9.52
N ALA A 7 26.52 43.84 8.31
CA ALA A 7 26.21 43.01 7.15
C ALA A 7 26.60 41.53 7.37
N LEU A 8 27.75 41.29 8.03
CA LEU A 8 28.24 39.94 8.32
C LEU A 8 27.38 39.23 9.39
N LEU A 9 26.96 39.96 10.42
CA LEU A 9 26.00 39.46 11.42
C LEU A 9 24.65 39.10 10.80
N LEU A 10 24.15 39.94 9.87
CA LEU A 10 22.92 39.68 9.13
C LEU A 10 23.03 38.39 8.30
N LEU A 11 24.15 38.19 7.62
CA LEU A 11 24.40 37.00 6.81
C LEU A 11 24.50 35.72 7.65
N ILE A 12 25.17 35.78 8.80
CA ILE A 12 25.23 34.64 9.72
C ILE A 12 23.83 34.34 10.28
N GLY A 13 23.08 35.37 10.65
CA GLY A 13 21.70 35.23 11.13
C GLY A 13 20.80 34.55 10.09
N THR A 14 20.87 34.96 8.83
CA THR A 14 20.08 34.33 7.76
C THR A 14 20.47 32.88 7.52
N ILE A 15 21.77 32.54 7.55
CA ILE A 15 22.23 31.14 7.40
C ILE A 15 21.72 30.25 8.55
N VAL A 16 21.73 30.75 9.78
CA VAL A 16 21.22 30.00 10.94
C VAL A 16 19.72 29.76 10.82
N VAL A 17 18.96 30.81 10.46
CA VAL A 17 17.51 30.70 10.28
C VAL A 17 17.16 29.71 9.16
N THR A 18 17.82 29.81 8.00
CA THR A 18 17.56 28.88 6.89
C THR A 18 17.95 27.44 7.24
N GLY A 19 19.03 27.23 8.00
CA GLY A 19 19.41 25.91 8.49
C GLY A 19 18.37 25.27 9.41
N ILE A 20 17.81 26.03 10.35
CA ILE A 20 16.74 25.55 11.25
C ILE A 20 15.47 25.21 10.45
N LEU A 21 15.10 26.05 9.49
CA LEU A 21 13.95 25.80 8.63
C LEU A 21 14.15 24.53 7.78
N ALA A 22 15.34 24.34 7.20
CA ALA A 22 15.66 23.13 6.43
C ALA A 22 15.53 21.86 7.30
N ALA A 23 16.05 21.89 8.52
CA ALA A 23 15.92 20.78 9.46
C ALA A 23 14.45 20.47 9.80
N ALA A 24 13.63 21.50 10.02
CA ALA A 24 12.20 21.33 10.28
C ALA A 24 11.47 20.70 9.08
N ILE A 25 11.73 21.20 7.86
CA ILE A 25 11.13 20.67 6.63
C ILE A 25 11.52 19.20 6.42
N SER A 26 12.79 18.84 6.61
CA SER A 26 13.24 17.45 6.48
C SER A 26 12.47 16.51 7.43
N ASN A 27 12.24 16.93 8.67
CA ASN A 27 11.46 16.14 9.63
C ASN A 27 10.00 15.97 9.21
N ILE A 28 9.38 17.03 8.66
CA ILE A 28 8.01 16.97 8.16
C ILE A 28 7.90 16.01 6.96
N VAL A 29 8.82 16.09 6.01
CA VAL A 29 8.83 15.24 4.81
C VAL A 29 9.00 13.77 5.19
N LEU A 30 9.93 13.44 6.10
CA LEU A 30 10.14 12.06 6.56
C LEU A 30 8.86 11.45 7.17
N ASN A 31 8.13 12.25 7.96
CA ASN A 31 6.86 11.81 8.54
C ASN A 31 5.77 11.63 7.48
N GLN A 32 5.70 12.50 6.47
CA GLN A 32 4.76 12.36 5.35
C GLN A 32 5.06 11.13 4.49
N THR A 33 6.33 10.78 4.27
CA THR A 33 6.70 9.61 3.48
C THR A 33 6.18 8.32 4.10
N ARG A 34 6.34 8.14 5.42
CA ARG A 34 5.83 6.97 6.16
C ARG A 34 4.31 6.83 6.07
N PHE A 35 3.61 7.95 6.30
CA PHE A 35 2.15 7.96 6.23
C PHE A 35 1.65 7.65 4.81
N SER A 36 2.28 8.25 3.79
CA SER A 36 1.95 8.00 2.40
C SER A 36 2.20 6.54 2.01
N GLN A 37 3.32 5.95 2.43
CA GLN A 37 3.63 4.55 2.16
C GLN A 37 2.58 3.59 2.74
N HIS A 38 2.16 3.82 3.99
CA HIS A 38 1.10 3.01 4.61
C HIS A 38 -0.23 3.13 3.84
N GLN A 39 -0.62 4.34 3.46
CA GLN A 39 -1.85 4.55 2.68
C GLN A 39 -1.77 3.91 1.30
N VAL A 40 -0.65 4.06 0.59
CA VAL A 40 -0.44 3.47 -0.73
C VAL A 40 -0.45 1.95 -0.66
N SER A 41 0.18 1.34 0.34
CA SER A 41 0.16 -0.13 0.50
C SER A 41 -1.26 -0.65 0.73
N ARG A 42 -2.04 0.01 1.60
CA ARG A 42 -3.44 -0.36 1.83
C ARG A 42 -4.29 -0.23 0.55
N ILE A 43 -4.08 0.82 -0.24
CA ILE A 43 -4.80 1.01 -1.52
C ILE A 43 -4.43 -0.09 -2.51
N ARG A 44 -3.14 -0.44 -2.61
CA ARG A 44 -2.68 -1.52 -3.50
C ARG A 44 -3.31 -2.86 -3.12
N ALA A 45 -3.32 -3.21 -1.83
CA ALA A 45 -3.96 -4.43 -1.34
C ALA A 45 -5.47 -4.45 -1.63
N TYR A 46 -6.15 -3.31 -1.50
CA TYR A 46 -7.56 -3.18 -1.85
C TYR A 46 -7.84 -3.45 -3.33
N TYR A 47 -7.06 -2.86 -4.24
CA TYR A 47 -7.20 -3.11 -5.67
C TYR A 47 -6.83 -4.55 -6.06
N ALA A 48 -5.83 -5.14 -5.41
CA ALA A 48 -5.49 -6.55 -5.59
C ALA A 48 -6.66 -7.48 -5.19
N ALA A 49 -7.32 -7.20 -4.07
CA ALA A 49 -8.51 -7.95 -3.65
C ALA A 49 -9.69 -7.79 -4.61
N LEU A 50 -9.87 -6.60 -5.22
CA LEU A 50 -10.90 -6.35 -6.21
C LEU A 50 -10.63 -7.10 -7.53
N ALA A 51 -9.38 -7.17 -7.95
CA ALA A 51 -8.96 -8.00 -9.08
C ALA A 51 -9.20 -9.50 -8.80
N ALA A 52 -8.81 -9.96 -7.61
CA ALA A 52 -9.05 -11.32 -7.14
C ALA A 52 -10.54 -11.68 -7.12
N MET A 53 -11.42 -10.72 -6.81
CA MET A 53 -12.87 -10.92 -6.83
C MET A 53 -13.39 -11.20 -8.24
N ASN A 54 -12.97 -10.40 -9.22
CA ASN A 54 -13.36 -10.61 -10.61
C ASN A 54 -12.83 -11.95 -11.13
N LEU A 55 -11.57 -12.25 -10.83
CA LEU A 55 -10.94 -13.54 -11.17
C LEU A 55 -11.72 -14.72 -10.56
N ALA A 56 -12.08 -14.64 -9.29
CA ALA A 56 -12.85 -15.68 -8.61
C ALA A 56 -14.22 -15.88 -9.26
N MET A 57 -14.92 -14.79 -9.61
CA MET A 57 -16.20 -14.87 -10.30
C MET A 57 -16.07 -15.51 -11.69
N ASP A 58 -15.06 -15.16 -12.46
CA ASP A 58 -14.83 -15.76 -13.79
C ASP A 58 -14.48 -17.25 -13.70
N ASN A 59 -13.64 -17.64 -12.74
CA ASN A 59 -13.31 -19.05 -12.51
C ASN A 59 -14.50 -19.86 -11.98
N LEU A 60 -15.36 -19.26 -11.15
CA LEU A 60 -16.61 -19.89 -10.73
C LEU A 60 -17.60 -20.05 -11.89
N ARG A 61 -17.68 -19.05 -12.77
CA ARG A 61 -18.56 -19.09 -13.96
C ARG A 61 -18.13 -20.15 -14.97
N THR A 62 -16.82 -20.33 -15.14
CA THR A 62 -16.25 -21.36 -16.04
C THR A 62 -16.19 -22.75 -15.40
N GLY A 63 -16.41 -22.85 -14.08
CA GLY A 63 -16.34 -24.10 -13.33
C GLY A 63 -14.91 -24.57 -13.04
N ALA A 64 -13.90 -23.73 -13.33
CA ALA A 64 -12.50 -24.03 -13.01
C ALA A 64 -12.27 -24.06 -11.49
N TRP A 65 -12.95 -23.18 -10.75
CA TRP A 65 -12.91 -23.15 -9.29
C TRP A 65 -14.23 -23.61 -8.70
N THR A 66 -14.13 -24.34 -7.58
CA THR A 66 -15.29 -24.86 -6.85
C THR A 66 -15.23 -24.42 -5.40
N THR A 67 -15.34 -25.34 -4.44
CA THR A 67 -15.23 -25.04 -3.03
C THR A 67 -13.78 -25.23 -2.60
N GLY A 68 -13.21 -24.25 -1.90
CA GLY A 68 -11.83 -24.33 -1.47
C GLY A 68 -11.19 -22.97 -1.23
N THR A 69 -9.89 -23.01 -0.98
CA THR A 69 -9.05 -21.82 -0.83
C THR A 69 -8.11 -21.72 -2.03
N TYR A 70 -8.12 -20.56 -2.68
CA TYR A 70 -7.25 -20.23 -3.80
C TYR A 70 -6.41 -19.01 -3.44
N THR A 71 -5.23 -18.94 -4.03
CA THR A 71 -4.23 -17.90 -3.76
C THR A 71 -3.91 -17.12 -5.03
N PHE A 72 -3.83 -15.81 -4.90
CA PHE A 72 -3.49 -14.88 -5.98
C PHE A 72 -2.36 -13.97 -5.53
N CYS A 73 -1.20 -14.09 -6.18
CA CYS A 73 0.05 -13.47 -5.73
C CYS A 73 1.08 -13.40 -6.88
N ASP A 74 2.26 -12.83 -6.62
CA ASP A 74 3.36 -12.72 -7.59
C ASP A 74 3.85 -14.10 -8.09
N SER A 75 4.18 -15.01 -7.17
CA SER A 75 4.71 -16.33 -7.53
C SER A 75 4.44 -17.40 -6.48
N GLY A 76 4.26 -18.66 -6.93
CA GLY A 76 4.07 -19.82 -6.07
C GLY A 76 2.64 -20.04 -5.58
N CYS A 77 1.65 -19.41 -6.21
CA CYS A 77 0.22 -19.51 -5.88
C CYS A 77 -0.59 -20.12 -7.03
N ASP A 78 -1.89 -20.33 -6.80
CA ASP A 78 -2.82 -20.91 -7.78
C ASP A 78 -2.90 -20.06 -9.05
N VAL A 79 -2.87 -18.74 -8.90
CA VAL A 79 -2.75 -17.79 -10.01
C VAL A 79 -1.62 -16.83 -9.70
N ASN A 80 -0.59 -16.87 -10.56
CA ASN A 80 0.58 -16.03 -10.47
C ASN A 80 0.42 -14.80 -11.36
N ASP A 81 0.59 -13.62 -10.79
CA ASP A 81 0.57 -12.33 -11.49
C ASP A 81 1.61 -11.39 -10.86
N ALA A 82 2.63 -11.06 -11.66
CA ALA A 82 3.77 -10.26 -11.21
C ALA A 82 3.38 -8.82 -10.80
N ASP A 83 2.21 -8.33 -11.23
CA ASP A 83 1.71 -7.02 -10.85
C ASP A 83 1.06 -7.01 -9.46
N ILE A 84 0.85 -8.18 -8.85
CA ILE A 84 0.24 -8.34 -7.52
C ILE A 84 1.33 -8.39 -6.45
N LEU A 85 1.64 -7.22 -5.88
CA LEU A 85 2.61 -7.10 -4.79
C LEU A 85 2.09 -7.61 -3.42
N HIS A 86 0.77 -7.73 -3.25
CA HIS A 86 0.17 -8.14 -1.99
C HIS A 86 -0.61 -9.44 -2.19
N PRO A 87 -0.24 -10.54 -1.51
CA PRO A 87 -0.93 -11.80 -1.68
C PRO A 87 -2.39 -11.69 -1.24
N VAL A 88 -3.26 -12.33 -2.00
CA VAL A 88 -4.70 -12.39 -1.75
C VAL A 88 -5.09 -13.85 -1.59
N SER A 89 -5.80 -14.15 -0.50
CA SER A 89 -6.44 -15.44 -0.26
C SER A 89 -7.93 -15.34 -0.57
N ILE A 90 -8.42 -16.28 -1.37
CA ILE A 90 -9.80 -16.36 -1.83
C ILE A 90 -10.37 -17.65 -1.27
N SER A 91 -11.33 -17.54 -0.36
CA SER A 91 -12.03 -18.68 0.21
C SER A 91 -13.45 -18.74 -0.34
N ILE A 92 -13.81 -19.88 -0.90
CA ILE A 92 -15.10 -20.12 -1.52
C ILE A 92 -15.81 -21.18 -0.70
N SER A 93 -16.93 -20.80 -0.08
CA SER A 93 -17.77 -21.72 0.69
C SER A 93 -18.59 -22.62 -0.23
N ASP A 94 -19.14 -23.70 0.33
CA ASP A 94 -20.15 -24.50 -0.36
C ASP A 94 -21.45 -23.71 -0.58
N VAL A 95 -22.29 -24.25 -1.46
CA VAL A 95 -23.61 -23.69 -1.73
C VAL A 95 -24.52 -23.99 -0.54
N ASN A 96 -25.06 -22.94 0.07
CA ASN A 96 -26.05 -23.08 1.13
C ASN A 96 -27.37 -23.63 0.57
N ALA A 97 -28.28 -24.06 1.45
CA ALA A 97 -29.59 -24.61 1.07
C ALA A 97 -30.46 -23.69 0.18
N THR A 98 -30.16 -22.39 0.15
CA THR A 98 -30.81 -21.37 -0.68
C THR A 98 -30.16 -21.17 -2.05
N GLY A 99 -29.13 -21.94 -2.42
CA GLY A 99 -28.41 -21.78 -3.68
C GLY A 99 -27.36 -20.67 -3.66
N ILE A 100 -27.11 -20.04 -2.51
CA ILE A 100 -26.14 -18.94 -2.36
C ILE A 100 -24.78 -19.50 -1.98
N ARG A 101 -23.73 -18.98 -2.62
CA ARG A 101 -22.33 -19.26 -2.32
C ARG A 101 -21.64 -18.01 -1.78
N THR A 102 -20.89 -18.15 -0.71
CA THR A 102 -20.11 -17.05 -0.13
C THR A 102 -18.68 -17.09 -0.64
N ILE A 103 -18.17 -15.93 -1.09
CA ILE A 103 -16.78 -15.74 -1.47
C ILE A 103 -16.20 -14.75 -0.48
N ASN A 104 -15.17 -15.15 0.25
CA ASN A 104 -14.47 -14.30 1.19
C ASN A 104 -13.02 -14.10 0.71
N ILE A 105 -12.65 -12.84 0.49
CA ILE A 105 -11.40 -12.43 -0.13
C ILE A 105 -10.65 -11.61 0.91
N THR A 106 -9.46 -12.09 1.27
CA THR A 106 -8.61 -11.47 2.29
C THR A 106 -7.26 -11.14 1.66
N SER A 107 -6.78 -9.91 1.87
CA SER A 107 -5.45 -9.51 1.45
C SER A 107 -4.70 -8.98 2.66
N ASP A 108 -3.51 -9.51 2.88
CA ASP A 108 -2.62 -9.06 3.93
C ASP A 108 -1.64 -8.04 3.34
N TYR A 109 -1.55 -6.87 3.99
CA TYR A 109 -0.56 -5.87 3.65
C TYR A 109 0.39 -5.67 4.84
N THR A 110 1.68 -5.87 4.60
CA THR A 110 2.71 -5.64 5.60
C THR A 110 3.26 -4.23 5.46
N TYR A 111 3.16 -3.44 6.52
CA TYR A 111 3.86 -2.18 6.66
C TYR A 111 5.07 -2.38 7.57
N ASN A 112 6.27 -2.16 7.05
CA ASN A 112 7.50 -2.16 7.83
C ASN A 112 7.97 -0.70 8.04
N PRO A 113 7.89 -0.14 9.27
CA PRO A 113 8.13 1.28 9.57
C PRO A 113 9.58 1.78 9.45
#